data_AF-A0A257HXQ0-F1
#
_entry.id   AF-A0A257HXQ0-F1
#
_cell.length_a   1.000
_cell.length_b   1.000
_cell.length_c   1.000
_cell.angle_alpha   90.00
_cell.angle_beta   90.00
_cell.angle_gamma   90.00
#
_symmetry.space_group_name_H-M   'P 1'
#
loop_
_entity.id
_entity.type
_entity.pdbx_description
1 polymer ?
#
loop_
_entity_poly.entity_id
_entity_poly.type
_entity_poly.pdbx_seq_one_letter_code
_entity_poly.pdbx_strand_id
1 'polypeptide(L)'
;MIEQDSRWLSFEGIPNNFNDFSKKTVPEIYLKPEVHEDIKMSFRVIKRLMEFSFYEYEFFDVAADNAILVLEMAFKIRYQELTGKIWEKKPLHQLIDWHTKNETLEIYDNSFLETVRTIRNFVAHPNHYGFGGLSMLQWVLHPMDLINDMYEDIELRRIRINKTRELNNKLKTISKVGCTISLPNGEKFIVHDIDLLFYNNKSQANEISVLWQPIFEIPEHWLNDDGLIYGSDFKPLTFSTLEKIENKLIGKTIDGNIIKIEPINNNQNLKRFKEFNNRFAIYNKHDLYKFSKSTSLGAYYNQKRRAFHKQ
;
A
#
# COMPACT_ATOMS: atom_id res chain seq x y z
N MET A 1 19.83 27.03 21.57
CA MET A 1 18.96 26.78 20.40
C MET A 1 18.96 25.28 20.21
N ILE A 2 17.80 24.63 20.05
CA ILE A 2 17.78 23.18 19.78
C ILE A 2 18.04 23.03 18.29
N GLU A 3 19.08 22.28 17.93
CA GLU A 3 19.50 22.07 16.55
C GLU A 3 18.82 20.84 15.95
N GLN A 4 18.78 20.76 14.61
CA GLN A 4 18.29 19.58 13.92
C GLN A 4 19.14 18.36 14.30
N ASP A 5 18.49 17.23 14.52
CA ASP A 5 19.19 15.97 14.70
C ASP A 5 20.05 15.64 13.47
N SER A 6 21.34 15.40 13.68
CA SER A 6 22.32 15.20 12.61
C SER A 6 22.03 13.97 11.75
N ARG A 7 21.25 13.00 12.25
CA ARG A 7 20.86 11.80 11.48
C ARG A 7 19.96 12.13 10.29
N TRP A 8 19.20 13.22 10.36
CA TRP A 8 18.41 13.71 9.22
C TRP A 8 19.27 14.14 8.04
N LEU A 9 20.52 14.54 8.28
CA LEU A 9 21.45 14.97 7.23
C LEU A 9 21.90 13.81 6.32
N SER A 10 21.69 12.56 6.75
CA SER A 10 21.97 11.35 5.97
C SER A 10 20.93 11.08 4.88
N PHE A 11 19.80 11.79 4.88
CA PHE A 11 18.71 11.59 3.93
C PHE A 11 18.64 12.73 2.93
N GLU A 12 18.67 12.40 1.65
CA GLU A 12 18.50 13.39 0.58
C GLU A 12 17.09 14.01 0.60
N GLY A 13 17.02 15.32 0.38
CA GLY A 13 15.75 16.06 0.29
C GLY A 13 15.08 16.39 1.61
N ILE A 14 15.66 16.02 2.77
CA ILE A 14 15.13 16.42 4.08
C ILE A 14 15.38 17.92 4.32
N PRO A 15 14.34 18.70 4.66
CA PRO A 15 14.51 20.13 4.92
C PRO A 15 15.37 20.41 6.16
N ASN A 16 16.11 21.52 6.11
CA ASN A 16 17.00 21.98 7.18
C ASN A 16 16.30 22.90 8.22
N ASN A 17 14.98 23.04 8.14
CA ASN A 17 14.20 23.84 9.07
C ASN A 17 12.92 23.11 9.46
N PHE A 18 12.50 23.34 10.70
CA PHE A 18 11.36 22.65 11.31
C PHE A 18 10.05 22.78 10.52
N ASN A 19 9.75 23.99 10.01
CA ASN A 19 8.49 24.25 9.32
C ASN A 19 8.39 23.47 7.99
N ASP A 20 9.46 23.46 7.21
CA ASP A 20 9.49 22.70 5.96
C ASP A 20 9.55 21.19 6.24
N PHE A 21 10.30 20.76 7.25
CA PHE A 21 10.35 19.37 7.68
C PHE A 21 8.95 18.86 8.05
N SER A 22 8.24 19.60 8.90
CA SER A 22 6.87 19.27 9.33
C SER A 22 5.89 19.19 8.16
N LYS A 23 6.06 20.01 7.12
CA LYS A 23 5.17 20.02 5.95
C LYS A 23 5.51 18.96 4.90
N LYS A 24 6.79 18.66 4.69
CA LYS A 24 7.27 17.83 3.58
C LYS A 24 7.59 16.40 3.99
N THR A 25 8.01 16.18 5.23
CA THR A 25 8.46 14.88 5.73
C THR A 25 7.40 14.19 6.57
N VAL A 26 6.69 14.93 7.43
CA VAL A 26 5.64 14.36 8.28
C VAL A 26 4.35 14.21 7.47
N PRO A 27 3.75 13.00 7.39
CA PRO A 27 2.53 12.80 6.65
C PRO A 27 1.35 13.51 7.32
N GLU A 28 0.39 13.89 6.49
CA GLU A 28 -0.90 14.34 6.99
C GLU A 28 -1.63 13.18 7.69
N ILE A 29 -2.02 13.42 8.95
CA ILE A 29 -2.84 12.49 9.71
C ILE A 29 -4.31 12.81 9.44
N TYR A 30 -5.02 11.84 8.88
CA TYR A 30 -6.44 11.93 8.62
C TYR A 30 -7.18 10.75 9.26
N LEU A 31 -8.11 11.08 10.13
CA LEU A 31 -9.08 10.15 10.71
C LEU A 31 -10.48 10.65 10.37
N LYS A 32 -11.37 9.73 10.02
CA LYS A 32 -12.76 10.08 9.68
C LYS A 32 -13.47 10.82 10.82
N PRO A 33 -14.46 11.68 10.52
CA PRO A 33 -15.21 12.43 11.53
C PRO A 33 -15.87 11.55 12.59
N GLU A 34 -16.27 10.32 12.26
CA GLU A 34 -16.94 9.39 13.16
C GLU A 34 -15.98 8.65 14.10
N VAL A 35 -14.67 8.70 13.84
CA VAL A 35 -13.66 8.07 14.72
C VAL A 35 -13.74 8.71 16.11
N HIS A 36 -13.71 7.87 17.14
CA HIS A 36 -13.79 8.29 18.54
C HIS A 36 -12.71 9.34 18.91
N GLU A 37 -13.08 10.30 19.76
CA GLU A 37 -12.24 11.47 20.07
C GLU A 37 -10.91 11.09 20.73
N ASP A 38 -10.89 10.09 21.62
CA ASP A 38 -9.65 9.61 22.25
C ASP A 38 -8.62 9.11 21.22
N ILE A 39 -9.09 8.50 20.12
CA ILE A 39 -8.22 8.05 19.03
C ILE A 39 -7.66 9.26 18.29
N LYS A 40 -8.50 10.25 17.98
CA LYS A 40 -8.08 11.50 17.31
C LYS A 40 -7.06 12.27 18.14
N MET A 41 -7.29 12.39 19.44
CA MET A 41 -6.37 13.05 20.37
C MET A 41 -5.03 12.31 20.45
N SER A 42 -5.05 10.98 20.48
CA SER A 42 -3.81 10.18 20.43
C SER A 42 -3.04 10.41 19.14
N PHE A 43 -3.72 10.43 17.99
CA PHE A 43 -3.10 10.69 16.69
C PHE A 43 -2.58 12.13 16.52
N ARG A 44 -3.18 13.11 17.21
CA ARG A 44 -2.63 14.46 17.32
C ARG A 44 -1.29 14.47 18.05
N VAL A 45 -1.14 13.69 19.12
CA VAL A 45 0.14 13.54 19.84
C VAL A 45 1.16 12.80 18.98
N ILE A 46 0.77 11.70 18.32
CA ILE A 46 1.62 10.97 17.37
C ILE A 46 2.16 11.89 16.28
N LYS A 47 1.31 12.75 15.70
CA LYS A 47 1.74 13.75 14.73
C LYS A 47 2.80 14.69 15.31
N ARG A 48 2.58 15.18 16.53
CA ARG A 48 3.54 16.07 17.21
C ARG A 48 4.87 15.38 17.48
N LEU A 49 4.86 14.11 17.88
CA LEU A 49 6.08 13.32 18.05
C LEU A 49 6.86 13.23 16.72
N MET A 50 6.18 12.93 15.61
CA MET A 50 6.82 12.95 14.29
C MET A 50 7.34 14.35 13.91
N GLU A 51 6.61 15.43 14.20
CA GLU A 51 7.10 16.80 13.94
C GLU A 51 8.36 17.12 14.78
N PHE A 52 8.35 16.79 16.07
CA PHE A 52 9.49 17.02 16.97
C PHE A 52 10.65 16.06 16.73
N SER A 53 10.46 15.00 15.95
CA SER A 53 11.56 14.13 15.53
C SER A 53 12.65 14.87 14.75
N PHE A 54 12.34 16.06 14.21
CA PHE A 54 13.32 17.01 13.67
C PHE A 54 14.49 17.28 14.63
N TYR A 55 14.22 17.34 15.94
CA TYR A 55 15.21 17.63 16.98
C TYR A 55 15.72 16.38 17.69
N GLU A 56 14.93 15.31 17.73
CA GLU A 56 15.28 14.04 18.37
C GLU A 56 14.72 12.88 17.54
N TYR A 57 15.58 12.24 16.75
CA TYR A 57 15.14 11.31 15.70
C TYR A 57 14.26 10.16 16.24
N GLU A 58 14.52 9.69 17.46
CA GLU A 58 13.83 8.63 18.19
C GLU A 58 12.35 8.93 18.43
N PHE A 59 11.93 10.20 18.41
CA PHE A 59 10.50 10.51 18.52
C PHE A 59 9.68 9.94 17.37
N PHE A 60 10.32 9.62 16.24
CA PHE A 60 9.66 8.93 15.13
C PHE A 60 9.26 7.50 15.51
N ASP A 61 10.15 6.76 16.18
CA ASP A 61 9.90 5.42 16.69
C ASP A 61 8.83 5.44 17.79
N VAL A 62 8.92 6.40 18.72
CA VAL A 62 7.90 6.59 19.76
C VAL A 62 6.53 6.92 19.15
N ALA A 63 6.49 7.65 18.04
CA ALA A 63 5.24 7.91 17.31
C ALA A 63 4.65 6.62 16.71
N ALA A 64 5.49 5.78 16.10
CA ALA A 64 5.09 4.49 15.53
C ALA A 64 4.56 3.53 16.60
N ASP A 65 5.28 3.39 17.71
CA ASP A 65 4.87 2.54 18.83
C ASP A 65 3.51 2.97 19.39
N ASN A 66 3.32 4.28 19.59
CA ASN A 66 2.03 4.82 20.03
C ASN A 66 0.92 4.55 19.02
N ALA A 67 1.17 4.69 17.71
CA ALA A 67 0.16 4.40 16.68
C ALA A 67 -0.28 2.93 16.71
N ILE A 68 0.66 2.00 16.91
CA ILE A 68 0.36 0.57 17.04
C ILE A 68 -0.46 0.28 18.30
N LEU A 69 -0.14 0.90 19.44
CA LEU A 69 -0.90 0.74 20.68
C LEU A 69 -2.33 1.33 20.56
N VAL A 70 -2.46 2.49 19.90
CA VAL A 70 -3.75 3.14 19.66
C VAL A 70 -4.65 2.31 18.75
N LEU A 71 -4.10 1.52 17.82
CA LEU A 71 -4.89 0.60 16.99
C LEU A 71 -5.71 -0.38 17.83
N GLU A 72 -5.12 -0.97 18.87
CA GLU A 72 -5.85 -1.88 19.75
C GLU A 72 -6.96 -1.17 20.52
N MET A 73 -6.70 0.05 20.99
CA MET A 73 -7.73 0.88 21.62
C MET A 73 -8.89 1.15 20.64
N ALA A 74 -8.58 1.46 19.39
CA ALA A 74 -9.58 1.70 18.35
C ALA A 74 -10.43 0.45 18.07
N PHE A 75 -9.82 -0.75 17.99
CA PHE A 75 -10.57 -2.01 17.86
C PHE A 75 -11.54 -2.21 19.03
N LYS A 76 -11.08 -1.98 20.28
CA LYS A 76 -11.92 -2.15 21.47
C LYS A 76 -13.10 -1.18 21.48
N ILE A 77 -12.83 0.10 21.18
CA ILE A 77 -13.86 1.13 21.11
C ILE A 77 -14.88 0.78 20.03
N ARG A 78 -14.41 0.43 18.82
CA ARG A 78 -15.31 0.09 17.72
C ARG A 78 -16.16 -1.15 18.03
N TYR A 79 -15.59 -2.17 18.66
CA TYR A 79 -16.34 -3.33 19.15
C TYR A 79 -17.46 -2.91 20.11
N GLN A 80 -17.16 -2.01 21.05
CA GLN A 80 -18.16 -1.51 21.99
C GLN A 80 -19.25 -0.70 21.31
N GLU A 81 -18.91 0.17 20.35
CA GLU A 81 -19.89 0.93 19.54
C GLU A 81 -20.85 0.00 18.79
N LEU A 82 -20.35 -1.08 18.22
CA LEU A 82 -21.14 -2.01 17.39
C LEU A 82 -21.95 -3.02 18.20
N THR A 83 -21.52 -3.36 19.42
CA THR A 83 -22.13 -4.46 20.21
C THR A 83 -22.74 -4.02 21.53
N GLY A 84 -22.44 -2.80 21.99
CA GLY A 84 -22.77 -2.31 23.33
C GLY A 84 -21.97 -2.98 24.45
N LYS A 85 -20.96 -3.80 24.15
CA LYS A 85 -20.19 -4.58 25.13
C LYS A 85 -18.73 -4.15 25.19
N ILE A 86 -18.14 -4.19 26.37
CA ILE A 86 -16.72 -3.94 26.57
C ILE A 86 -15.92 -5.21 26.23
N TRP A 87 -14.82 -5.07 25.51
CA TRP A 87 -13.90 -6.17 25.22
C TRP A 87 -12.97 -6.44 26.42
N GLU A 88 -13.45 -7.20 27.41
CA GLU A 88 -12.68 -7.49 28.62
C GLU A 88 -11.84 -8.78 28.51
N LYS A 89 -10.57 -8.70 28.93
CA LYS A 89 -9.65 -9.82 29.22
C LYS A 89 -9.43 -10.86 28.11
N LYS A 90 -9.85 -10.58 26.87
CA LYS A 90 -9.62 -11.46 25.71
C LYS A 90 -8.38 -11.02 24.91
N PRO A 91 -7.63 -11.97 24.33
CA PRO A 91 -6.48 -11.67 23.49
C PRO A 91 -6.82 -10.80 22.26
N LEU A 92 -5.88 -9.97 21.81
CA LEU A 92 -6.03 -9.13 20.61
C LEU A 92 -6.33 -9.93 19.33
N HIS A 93 -5.78 -11.14 19.18
CA HIS A 93 -6.06 -11.97 17.99
C HIS A 93 -7.56 -12.26 17.84
N GLN A 94 -8.26 -12.55 18.94
CA GLN A 94 -9.70 -12.80 18.90
C GLN A 94 -10.50 -11.55 18.54
N LEU A 95 -9.99 -10.36 18.88
CA LEU A 95 -10.61 -9.09 18.52
C LEU A 95 -10.44 -8.81 17.02
N ILE A 96 -9.24 -9.06 16.49
CA ILE A 96 -8.96 -8.98 15.05
C ILE A 96 -9.82 -9.99 14.27
N ASP A 97 -9.93 -11.23 14.75
CA ASP A 97 -10.78 -12.26 14.16
C ASP A 97 -12.25 -11.84 14.16
N TRP A 98 -12.71 -11.24 15.25
CA TRP A 98 -14.06 -10.68 15.33
C TRP A 98 -14.28 -9.59 14.28
N HIS A 99 -13.37 -8.63 14.18
CA HIS A 99 -13.46 -7.54 13.21
C HIS A 99 -13.45 -8.05 11.75
N THR A 100 -12.63 -9.05 11.47
CA THR A 100 -12.53 -9.72 10.16
C THR A 100 -13.82 -10.45 9.83
N LYS A 101 -14.36 -11.25 10.77
CA LYS A 101 -15.60 -12.02 10.58
C LYS A 101 -16.83 -11.12 10.42
N ASN A 102 -16.83 -9.95 11.05
CA ASN A 102 -17.89 -8.96 10.90
C ASN A 102 -17.61 -7.95 9.77
N GLU A 103 -16.60 -8.22 8.93
CA GLU A 103 -16.29 -7.43 7.72
C GLU A 103 -16.10 -5.94 8.01
N THR A 104 -15.62 -5.60 9.20
CA THR A 104 -15.31 -4.21 9.59
C THR A 104 -13.92 -3.79 9.14
N LEU A 105 -13.09 -4.73 8.68
CA LEU A 105 -11.75 -4.48 8.17
C LEU A 105 -11.65 -4.93 6.72
N GLU A 106 -10.84 -4.20 5.96
CA GLU A 106 -10.51 -4.55 4.59
C GLU A 106 -9.12 -5.18 4.53
N ILE A 107 -9.09 -6.50 4.68
CA ILE A 107 -7.84 -7.27 4.71
C ILE A 107 -7.65 -7.95 3.37
N TYR A 108 -6.64 -7.51 2.63
CA TYR A 108 -6.23 -8.10 1.36
C TYR A 108 -5.26 -9.28 1.56
N ASP A 109 -4.52 -9.26 2.66
CA ASP A 109 -3.55 -10.29 3.03
C ASP A 109 -3.66 -10.60 4.52
N ASN A 110 -4.02 -11.83 4.86
CA ASN A 110 -4.11 -12.27 6.26
C ASN A 110 -2.75 -12.23 6.98
N SER A 111 -1.64 -12.34 6.24
CA SER A 111 -0.29 -12.25 6.82
C SER A 111 0.00 -10.86 7.41
N PHE A 112 -0.67 -9.83 6.90
CA PHE A 112 -0.53 -8.47 7.39
C PHE A 112 -1.05 -8.31 8.82
N LEU A 113 -2.21 -8.89 9.14
CA LEU A 113 -2.75 -8.84 10.50
C LEU A 113 -1.87 -9.58 11.51
N GLU A 114 -1.29 -10.72 11.09
CA GLU A 114 -0.32 -11.44 11.89
C GLU A 114 0.95 -10.64 12.14
N THR A 115 1.39 -9.87 11.14
CA THR A 115 2.53 -8.96 11.26
C THR A 115 2.22 -7.83 12.24
N VAL A 116 1.06 -7.18 12.10
CA VAL A 116 0.60 -6.13 13.03
C VAL A 116 0.53 -6.66 14.47
N ARG A 117 0.00 -7.89 14.66
CA ARG A 117 -0.06 -8.54 15.97
C ARG A 117 1.33 -8.79 16.55
N THR A 118 2.24 -9.34 15.74
CA THR A 118 3.62 -9.63 16.15
C THR A 118 4.33 -8.36 16.59
N ILE A 119 4.20 -7.29 15.81
CA ILE A 119 4.84 -6.00 16.10
C ILE A 119 4.23 -5.35 17.32
N ARG A 120 2.89 -5.35 17.45
CA ARG A 120 2.24 -4.88 18.68
C ARG A 120 2.79 -5.60 19.91
N ASN A 121 2.93 -6.92 19.85
CA ASN A 121 3.45 -7.70 20.99
C ASN A 121 4.88 -7.31 21.33
N PHE A 122 5.71 -7.09 20.31
CA PHE A 122 7.09 -6.61 20.49
C PHE A 122 7.12 -5.21 21.12
N VAL A 123 6.30 -4.28 20.64
CA VAL A 123 6.20 -2.91 21.18
C VAL A 123 5.68 -2.90 22.62
N ALA A 124 4.70 -3.74 22.95
CA ALA A 124 4.16 -3.85 24.30
C ALA A 124 5.13 -4.51 25.29
N HIS A 125 6.09 -5.31 24.79
CA HIS A 125 7.03 -6.09 25.59
C HIS A 125 8.44 -6.05 24.96
N PRO A 126 9.11 -4.88 24.97
CA PRO A 126 10.42 -4.74 24.34
C PRO A 126 11.47 -5.53 25.12
N ASN A 127 12.24 -6.36 24.41
CA ASN A 127 13.35 -7.11 25.01
C ASN A 127 14.69 -6.37 24.91
N HIS A 128 14.82 -5.43 23.98
CA HIS A 128 16.01 -4.62 23.75
C HIS A 128 15.61 -3.25 23.20
N TYR A 129 16.50 -2.26 23.33
CA TYR A 129 16.37 -1.00 22.61
C TYR A 129 16.55 -1.24 21.11
N GLY A 130 15.66 -0.69 20.29
CA GLY A 130 15.68 -0.77 18.84
C GLY A 130 15.38 0.59 18.23
N PHE A 131 15.90 0.82 17.02
CA PHE A 131 15.77 2.07 16.31
C PHE A 131 15.55 1.81 14.81
N GLY A 132 14.49 2.38 14.24
CA GLY A 132 14.14 2.29 12.82
C GLY A 132 13.94 3.65 12.14
N GLY A 133 13.59 4.71 12.88
CA GLY A 133 13.48 6.08 12.35
C GLY A 133 12.43 6.22 11.24
N LEU A 134 12.78 6.91 10.15
CA LEU A 134 11.86 7.14 9.02
C LEU A 134 11.33 5.84 8.40
N SER A 135 12.08 4.73 8.51
CA SER A 135 11.61 3.42 8.06
C SER A 135 10.41 2.90 8.86
N MET A 136 10.09 3.50 10.01
CA MET A 136 8.92 3.14 10.83
C MET A 136 7.64 3.86 10.39
N LEU A 137 7.69 4.71 9.36
CA LEU A 137 6.54 5.52 8.93
C LEU A 137 5.31 4.70 8.56
N GLN A 138 5.49 3.55 7.91
CA GLN A 138 4.34 2.68 7.62
C GLN A 138 3.64 2.20 8.90
N TRP A 139 4.35 2.08 10.03
CA TRP A 139 3.75 1.69 11.31
C TRP A 139 2.95 2.79 11.99
N VAL A 140 3.00 4.03 11.49
CA VAL A 140 2.03 5.08 11.82
C VAL A 140 0.83 5.04 10.87
N LEU A 141 1.11 4.93 9.57
CA LEU A 141 0.10 5.03 8.52
C LEU A 141 -0.83 3.83 8.47
N HIS A 142 -0.31 2.61 8.66
CA HIS A 142 -1.08 1.38 8.62
C HIS A 142 -2.13 1.30 9.73
N PRO A 143 -1.82 1.58 11.01
CA PRO A 143 -2.84 1.77 12.03
C PRO A 143 -3.92 2.79 11.67
N MET A 144 -3.53 3.97 11.17
CA MET A 144 -4.48 5.00 10.76
C MET A 144 -5.43 4.51 9.66
N ASP A 145 -4.90 3.84 8.65
CA ASP A 145 -5.68 3.31 7.53
C ASP A 145 -6.62 2.17 7.99
N LEU A 146 -6.19 1.30 8.92
CA LEU A 146 -7.04 0.28 9.52
C LEU A 146 -8.14 0.86 10.41
N ILE A 147 -7.84 1.94 11.13
CA ILE A 147 -8.84 2.66 11.93
C ILE A 147 -9.91 3.25 11.00
N ASN A 148 -9.51 3.90 9.91
CA ASN A 148 -10.48 4.45 8.96
C ASN A 148 -11.34 3.38 8.28
N ASP A 149 -10.79 2.19 8.01
CA ASP A 149 -11.58 1.05 7.53
C ASP A 149 -12.72 0.72 8.48
N MET A 150 -12.48 0.63 9.78
CA MET A 150 -13.52 0.26 10.74
C MET A 150 -14.78 1.13 10.70
N TYR A 151 -14.63 2.36 10.26
CA TYR A 151 -15.69 3.36 10.11
C TYR A 151 -16.14 3.53 8.66
N GLU A 152 -15.77 2.63 7.75
CA GLU A 152 -16.28 2.56 6.38
C GLU A 152 -17.58 1.78 6.28
N ASP A 153 -18.40 2.15 5.29
CA ASP A 153 -19.62 1.45 4.97
C ASP A 153 -19.34 0.00 4.52
N ILE A 154 -20.02 -0.95 5.17
CA ILE A 154 -19.81 -2.39 4.97
C ILE A 154 -20.27 -2.82 3.56
N GLU A 155 -21.36 -2.24 3.03
CA GLU A 155 -21.85 -2.58 1.70
C GLU A 155 -20.90 -2.05 0.61
N LEU A 156 -20.39 -0.82 0.77
CA LEU A 156 -19.35 -0.28 -0.12
C LEU A 156 -18.09 -1.16 -0.08
N ARG A 157 -17.68 -1.64 1.10
CA ARG A 157 -16.57 -2.59 1.22
C ARG A 157 -16.85 -3.89 0.48
N ARG A 158 -18.02 -4.51 0.69
CA ARG A 158 -18.40 -5.77 0.01
C ARG A 158 -18.35 -5.63 -1.51
N ILE A 159 -18.90 -4.54 -2.04
CA ILE A 159 -18.85 -4.22 -3.48
C ILE A 159 -17.39 -4.14 -3.94
N ARG A 160 -16.54 -3.43 -3.19
CA ARG A 160 -15.12 -3.25 -3.52
C ARG A 160 -14.32 -4.54 -3.49
N ILE A 161 -14.51 -5.40 -2.48
CA ILE A 161 -13.86 -6.71 -2.39
C ILE A 161 -14.27 -7.59 -3.58
N ASN A 162 -15.57 -7.67 -3.87
CA ASN A 162 -16.08 -8.48 -4.98
C ASN A 162 -15.57 -7.97 -6.32
N LYS A 163 -15.57 -6.65 -6.54
CA LYS A 163 -15.10 -6.06 -7.78
C LYS A 163 -13.59 -6.20 -7.95
N THR A 164 -12.83 -6.07 -6.87
CA THR A 164 -11.40 -6.35 -6.85
C THR A 164 -11.11 -7.78 -7.30
N ARG A 165 -11.83 -8.77 -6.75
CA ARG A 165 -11.68 -10.17 -7.14
C ARG A 165 -12.01 -10.40 -8.61
N GLU A 166 -13.11 -9.82 -9.09
CA GLU A 166 -13.52 -9.90 -10.51
C GLU A 166 -12.45 -9.32 -11.44
N LEU A 167 -11.98 -8.09 -11.16
CA LEU A 167 -10.99 -7.39 -11.98
C LEU A 167 -9.63 -8.09 -11.96
N ASN A 168 -9.18 -8.56 -10.79
CA ASN A 168 -7.96 -9.36 -10.68
C ASN A 168 -8.04 -10.65 -11.51
N ASN A 169 -9.19 -11.34 -11.50
CA ASN A 169 -9.38 -12.52 -12.33
C ASN A 169 -9.31 -12.19 -13.82
N LYS A 170 -9.89 -11.06 -14.25
CA LYS A 170 -9.79 -10.58 -15.64
C LYS A 170 -8.34 -10.30 -16.04
N LEU A 171 -7.61 -9.55 -15.21
CA LEU A 171 -6.20 -9.21 -15.43
C LEU A 171 -5.33 -10.47 -15.50
N LYS A 172 -5.45 -11.38 -14.54
CA LYS A 172 -4.71 -12.66 -14.54
C LYS A 172 -5.02 -13.53 -15.74
N THR A 173 -6.28 -13.57 -16.18
CA THR A 173 -6.67 -14.35 -17.35
C THR A 173 -6.01 -13.81 -18.62
N ILE A 174 -5.98 -12.49 -18.79
CA ILE A 174 -5.41 -11.88 -19.99
C ILE A 174 -3.88 -11.90 -20.00
N SER A 175 -3.24 -11.84 -18.82
CA SER A 175 -1.79 -11.84 -18.68
C SER A 175 -1.17 -13.24 -18.54
N LYS A 176 -1.98 -14.32 -18.56
CA LYS A 176 -1.51 -15.71 -18.33
C LYS A 176 -0.32 -16.14 -19.19
N VAL A 177 -0.26 -15.68 -20.44
CA VAL A 177 0.83 -15.97 -21.39
C VAL A 177 1.64 -14.73 -21.76
N GLY A 178 1.55 -13.70 -20.91
CA GLY A 178 1.96 -12.33 -21.22
C GLY A 178 0.88 -11.58 -21.99
N CYS A 179 0.88 -10.26 -21.83
CA CYS A 179 -0.02 -9.36 -22.54
C CYS A 179 0.76 -8.18 -23.14
N THR A 180 0.07 -7.43 -24.00
CA THR A 180 0.52 -6.14 -24.50
C THR A 180 -0.45 -5.06 -24.07
N ILE A 181 0.08 -3.88 -23.77
CA ILE A 181 -0.71 -2.65 -23.55
C ILE A 181 -0.48 -1.73 -24.74
N SER A 182 -1.57 -1.23 -25.33
CA SER A 182 -1.53 -0.20 -26.37
C SER A 182 -2.05 1.12 -25.78
N LEU A 183 -1.20 2.14 -25.82
CA LEU A 183 -1.48 3.49 -25.32
C LEU A 183 -2.15 4.37 -26.40
N PRO A 184 -2.78 5.50 -26.01
CA PRO A 184 -3.51 6.37 -26.93
C PRO A 184 -2.62 7.02 -28.01
N ASN A 185 -1.35 7.23 -27.69
CA ASN A 185 -0.34 7.79 -28.61
C ASN A 185 0.16 6.77 -29.65
N GLY A 186 -0.37 5.54 -29.66
CA GLY A 186 0.04 4.47 -30.57
C GLY A 186 1.21 3.62 -30.07
N GLU A 187 1.82 3.96 -28.92
CA GLU A 187 2.85 3.13 -28.33
C GLU A 187 2.28 1.79 -27.85
N LYS A 188 3.06 0.72 -28.05
CA LYS A 188 2.68 -0.63 -27.65
C LYS A 188 3.80 -1.29 -26.86
N PHE A 189 3.47 -1.74 -25.66
CA PHE A 189 4.42 -2.36 -24.73
C PHE A 189 4.10 -3.84 -24.53
N ILE A 190 5.13 -4.67 -24.41
CA ILE A 190 5.00 -6.03 -23.86
C ILE A 190 5.06 -5.91 -22.34
N VAL A 191 4.10 -6.51 -21.65
CA VAL A 191 3.92 -6.37 -20.21
C VAL A 191 4.45 -7.61 -19.50
N HIS A 192 5.40 -7.42 -18.59
CA HIS A 192 5.84 -8.46 -17.67
C HIS A 192 4.75 -8.76 -16.64
N ASP A 193 4.23 -7.71 -16.01
CA ASP A 193 3.32 -7.83 -14.88
C ASP A 193 2.24 -6.76 -14.89
N ILE A 194 1.06 -7.11 -14.37
CA ILE A 194 -0.08 -6.20 -14.24
C ILE A 194 -0.98 -6.63 -13.09
N ASP A 195 -1.13 -5.74 -12.12
CA ASP A 195 -1.86 -5.99 -10.88
C ASP A 195 -2.87 -4.86 -10.64
N LEU A 196 -4.07 -5.21 -10.16
CA LEU A 196 -4.99 -4.22 -9.63
C LEU A 196 -4.41 -3.70 -8.30
N LEU A 197 -4.21 -2.38 -8.21
CA LEU A 197 -3.85 -1.73 -6.95
C LEU A 197 -5.07 -1.54 -6.08
N PHE A 198 -6.04 -0.77 -6.57
CA PHE A 198 -7.16 -0.33 -5.74
C PHE A 198 -8.40 -0.08 -6.60
N TYR A 199 -9.57 -0.39 -6.07
CA TYR A 199 -10.85 -0.07 -6.66
C TYR A 199 -11.58 0.94 -5.77
N ASN A 200 -11.69 2.18 -6.22
CA ASN A 200 -12.44 3.22 -5.53
C ASN A 200 -13.89 3.24 -6.02
N ASN A 201 -14.83 3.01 -5.10
CA ASN A 201 -16.28 3.07 -5.34
C ASN A 201 -17.02 4.10 -4.49
N LYS A 202 -16.30 5.08 -3.93
CA LYS A 202 -16.90 6.27 -3.28
C LYS A 202 -17.09 7.43 -4.25
N SER A 203 -16.26 7.50 -5.29
CA SER A 203 -16.29 8.56 -6.28
C SER A 203 -17.58 8.53 -7.12
N GLN A 204 -18.01 9.70 -7.62
CA GLN A 204 -19.18 9.83 -8.51
C GLN A 204 -19.11 8.89 -9.73
N ALA A 205 -17.89 8.53 -10.15
CA ALA A 205 -17.60 7.44 -11.07
C ALA A 205 -16.51 6.56 -10.46
N ASN A 206 -16.67 5.23 -10.51
CA ASN A 206 -15.69 4.30 -9.94
C ASN A 206 -14.29 4.49 -10.56
N GLU A 207 -13.23 4.36 -9.76
CA GLU A 207 -11.84 4.40 -10.24
C GLU A 207 -11.18 3.04 -10.07
N ILE A 208 -10.56 2.55 -11.13
CA ILE A 208 -9.83 1.29 -11.18
C ILE A 208 -8.35 1.62 -11.34
N SER A 209 -7.60 1.57 -10.24
CA SER A 209 -6.16 1.84 -10.24
C SER A 209 -5.38 0.55 -10.48
N VAL A 210 -4.57 0.51 -11.52
CA VAL A 210 -3.76 -0.63 -11.94
C VAL A 210 -2.30 -0.23 -11.96
N LEU A 211 -1.42 -1.13 -11.56
CA LEU A 211 0.03 -1.02 -11.77
C LEU A 211 0.43 -2.03 -12.83
N TRP A 212 1.25 -1.61 -13.79
CA TRP A 212 1.78 -2.52 -14.79
C TRP A 212 3.27 -2.28 -15.00
N GLN A 213 3.97 -3.30 -15.48
CA GLN A 213 5.40 -3.25 -15.71
C GLN A 213 5.70 -3.71 -17.14
N PRO A 214 6.27 -2.86 -18.00
CA PRO A 214 6.78 -3.31 -19.28
C PRO A 214 7.95 -4.29 -19.06
N ILE A 215 8.22 -5.15 -20.04
CA ILE A 215 9.52 -5.82 -20.08
C ILE A 215 10.61 -4.74 -20.23
N PHE A 216 11.77 -4.98 -19.63
CA PHE A 216 12.92 -4.08 -19.69
C PHE A 216 14.19 -4.87 -20.00
N GLU A 217 15.25 -4.16 -20.35
CA GLU A 217 16.55 -4.80 -20.52
C GLU A 217 17.14 -5.12 -19.15
N ILE A 218 17.49 -6.39 -18.93
CA ILE A 218 18.23 -6.84 -17.74
C ILE A 218 19.71 -6.85 -18.13
N PRO A 219 20.56 -5.95 -17.60
CA PRO A 219 21.99 -5.97 -17.83
C PRO A 219 22.63 -7.28 -17.35
N GLU A 220 23.67 -7.76 -18.04
CA GLU A 220 24.36 -9.01 -17.67
C GLU A 220 24.97 -8.99 -16.27
N HIS A 221 25.46 -7.83 -15.82
CA HIS A 221 26.01 -7.71 -14.46
C HIS A 221 24.92 -7.92 -13.39
N TRP A 222 23.64 -7.66 -13.67
CA TRP A 222 22.55 -7.91 -12.73
C TRP A 222 22.22 -9.40 -12.54
N LEU A 223 22.71 -10.27 -13.43
CA LEU A 223 22.50 -11.71 -13.34
C LEU A 223 23.56 -12.42 -12.49
N ASN A 224 24.67 -11.73 -12.21
CA ASN A 224 25.86 -12.31 -11.58
C ASN A 224 26.29 -11.60 -10.29
N ASP A 225 25.63 -10.48 -9.95
CA ASP A 225 26.00 -9.62 -8.82
C ASP A 225 25.02 -9.83 -7.66
N ASP A 226 25.56 -9.97 -6.44
CA ASP A 226 24.79 -10.10 -5.20
C ASP A 226 24.34 -8.73 -4.65
N GLY A 227 24.66 -7.65 -5.37
CA GLY A 227 24.36 -6.28 -5.01
C GLY A 227 22.89 -5.85 -5.07
N LEU A 228 22.62 -4.67 -4.50
CA LEU A 228 21.30 -4.03 -4.49
C LEU A 228 20.90 -3.55 -5.90
N ILE A 229 20.06 -4.33 -6.59
CA ILE A 229 19.58 -3.99 -7.93
C ILE A 229 18.14 -3.45 -7.84
N TYR A 230 17.96 -2.18 -8.23
CA TYR A 230 16.67 -1.49 -8.24
C TYR A 230 16.09 -1.46 -9.66
N GLY A 231 15.46 -2.56 -10.06
CA GLY A 231 14.78 -2.66 -11.36
C GLY A 231 13.27 -2.78 -11.20
N SER A 232 12.56 -1.66 -11.00
CA SER A 232 11.09 -1.68 -10.98
C SER A 232 10.47 -0.43 -11.63
N ASP A 233 10.43 -0.39 -12.97
CA ASP A 233 9.69 0.62 -13.76
C ASP A 233 8.19 0.29 -13.79
N PHE A 234 7.58 0.24 -12.62
CA PHE A 234 6.14 0.09 -12.51
C PHE A 234 5.46 1.40 -12.90
N LYS A 235 4.49 1.30 -13.81
CA LYS A 235 3.73 2.43 -14.34
C LYS A 235 2.29 2.38 -13.83
N PRO A 236 1.81 3.43 -13.12
CA PRO A 236 0.43 3.49 -12.68
C PRO A 236 -0.50 3.86 -13.85
N LEU A 237 -1.70 3.27 -13.87
CA LEU A 237 -2.82 3.67 -14.73
C LEU A 237 -4.09 3.72 -13.90
N THR A 238 -4.99 4.65 -14.21
CA THR A 238 -6.30 4.72 -13.57
C THR A 238 -7.41 4.78 -14.62
N PHE A 239 -8.35 3.85 -14.51
CA PHE A 239 -9.48 3.70 -15.43
C PHE A 239 -10.79 4.11 -14.75
N SER A 240 -11.69 4.73 -15.50
CA SER A 240 -13.10 4.88 -15.15
C SER A 240 -13.88 3.60 -15.44
N THR A 241 -13.51 2.88 -16.51
CA THR A 241 -14.07 1.56 -16.84
C THR A 241 -12.99 0.62 -17.35
N LEU A 242 -13.14 -0.67 -17.06
CA LEU A 242 -12.29 -1.74 -17.59
C LEU A 242 -13.14 -2.95 -17.95
N GLU A 243 -13.41 -3.11 -19.23
CA GLU A 243 -14.37 -4.08 -19.75
C GLU A 243 -13.67 -5.16 -20.55
N LYS A 244 -14.17 -6.39 -20.43
CA LYS A 244 -13.72 -7.50 -21.25
C LYS A 244 -14.59 -7.56 -22.49
N ILE A 245 -13.98 -7.39 -23.65
CA ILE A 245 -14.62 -7.52 -24.95
C ILE A 245 -13.86 -8.64 -25.67
N GLU A 246 -14.53 -9.76 -25.94
CA GLU A 246 -13.88 -10.96 -26.49
C GLU A 246 -12.67 -11.40 -25.63
N ASN A 247 -11.47 -11.43 -26.22
CA ASN A 247 -10.21 -11.79 -25.57
C ASN A 247 -9.34 -10.59 -25.17
N LYS A 248 -9.88 -9.36 -25.17
CA LYS A 248 -9.17 -8.13 -24.79
C LYS A 248 -9.84 -7.43 -23.61
N LEU A 249 -9.07 -6.66 -22.86
CA LEU A 249 -9.60 -5.66 -21.94
C LEU A 249 -9.49 -4.29 -22.60
N ILE A 250 -10.60 -3.56 -22.63
CA ILE A 250 -10.66 -2.18 -23.09
C ILE A 250 -10.92 -1.31 -21.87
N GLY A 251 -9.94 -0.47 -21.55
CA GLY A 251 -10.00 0.47 -20.44
C GLY A 251 -10.21 1.89 -20.94
N LYS A 252 -11.15 2.62 -20.33
CA LYS A 252 -11.25 4.07 -20.49
C LYS A 252 -10.60 4.73 -19.29
N THR A 253 -9.59 5.55 -19.51
CA THR A 253 -8.92 6.33 -18.44
C THR A 253 -9.86 7.40 -17.86
N ILE A 254 -9.50 8.00 -16.73
CA ILE A 254 -10.26 9.12 -16.15
C ILE A 254 -10.35 10.29 -17.15
N ASP A 255 -9.27 10.53 -17.91
CA ASP A 255 -9.21 11.60 -18.92
C ASP A 255 -9.91 11.24 -20.25
N GLY A 256 -10.59 10.10 -20.30
CA GLY A 256 -11.36 9.66 -21.46
C GLY A 256 -10.57 8.92 -22.54
N ASN A 257 -9.25 8.78 -22.41
CA ASN A 257 -8.43 8.02 -23.34
C ASN A 257 -8.71 6.52 -23.28
N ILE A 258 -8.62 5.83 -24.43
CA ILE A 258 -8.81 4.39 -24.54
C ILE A 258 -7.47 3.66 -24.54
N ILE A 259 -7.35 2.67 -23.68
CA ILE A 259 -6.20 1.76 -23.58
C ILE A 259 -6.69 0.34 -23.84
N LYS A 260 -5.89 -0.42 -24.60
CA LYS A 260 -6.19 -1.82 -24.91
C LYS A 260 -5.16 -2.73 -24.28
N ILE A 261 -5.63 -3.74 -23.56
CA ILE A 261 -4.81 -4.83 -23.01
C ILE A 261 -5.19 -6.09 -23.76
N GLU A 262 -4.21 -6.76 -24.35
CA GLU A 262 -4.44 -7.89 -25.25
C GLU A 262 -3.44 -9.00 -24.93
N PRO A 263 -3.82 -10.29 -24.99
CA PRO A 263 -2.86 -11.38 -24.92
C PRO A 263 -1.83 -11.23 -26.04
N ILE A 264 -0.59 -11.65 -25.78
CA ILE A 264 0.42 -11.70 -26.83
C ILE A 264 -0.04 -12.72 -27.90
N ASN A 265 -0.26 -12.24 -29.12
CA ASN A 265 -0.77 -13.05 -30.24
C ASN A 265 0.24 -13.26 -31.38
N ASN A 266 1.37 -12.55 -31.39
CA ASN A 266 2.41 -12.70 -32.41
C ASN A 266 3.63 -13.46 -31.86
N ASN A 267 4.27 -14.25 -32.73
CA ASN A 267 5.38 -15.11 -32.33
C ASN A 267 6.62 -14.33 -31.88
N GLN A 268 6.86 -13.15 -32.45
CA GLN A 268 8.02 -12.32 -32.12
C GLN A 268 7.94 -11.77 -30.68
N ASN A 269 6.81 -11.20 -30.29
CA ASN A 269 6.60 -10.69 -28.93
C ASN A 269 6.54 -11.84 -27.93
N LEU A 270 5.97 -12.99 -28.31
CA LEU A 270 5.95 -14.16 -27.44
C LEU A 270 7.37 -14.67 -27.17
N LYS A 271 8.23 -14.69 -28.20
CA LYS A 271 9.65 -15.02 -28.04
C LYS A 271 10.34 -14.03 -27.09
N ARG A 272 10.18 -12.72 -27.33
CA ARG A 272 10.76 -11.66 -26.46
C ARG A 272 10.29 -11.78 -25.00
N PHE A 273 9.01 -12.04 -24.78
CA PHE A 273 8.43 -12.21 -23.44
C PHE A 273 8.98 -13.46 -22.74
N LYS A 274 9.10 -14.58 -23.44
CA LYS A 274 9.69 -15.81 -22.90
C LYS A 274 11.17 -15.65 -22.56
N GLU A 275 11.94 -15.00 -23.44
CA GLU A 275 13.35 -14.67 -23.20
C GLU A 275 13.51 -13.78 -21.97
N PHE A 276 12.68 -12.73 -21.87
CA PHE A 276 12.65 -11.88 -20.68
C PHE A 276 12.32 -12.70 -19.43
N ASN A 277 11.25 -13.48 -19.41
CA ASN A 277 10.86 -14.26 -18.23
C ASN A 277 11.93 -15.27 -17.79
N ASN A 278 12.66 -15.87 -18.73
CA ASN A 278 13.75 -16.79 -18.40
C ASN A 278 14.91 -16.05 -17.72
N ARG A 279 15.33 -14.90 -18.26
CA ARG A 279 16.38 -14.06 -17.63
C ARG A 279 15.90 -13.49 -16.30
N PHE A 280 14.64 -13.04 -16.26
CA PHE A 280 13.99 -12.50 -15.08
C PHE A 280 13.85 -13.55 -13.97
N ALA A 281 13.63 -14.83 -14.30
CA ALA A 281 13.58 -15.90 -13.30
C ALA A 281 14.93 -16.14 -12.62
N ILE A 282 16.05 -15.86 -13.31
CA ILE A 282 17.39 -15.88 -12.70
C ILE A 282 17.54 -14.68 -11.77
N TYR A 283 17.20 -13.48 -12.27
CA TYR A 283 17.21 -12.23 -11.53
C TYR A 283 16.29 -12.22 -10.28
N ASN A 284 15.10 -12.82 -10.35
CA ASN A 284 14.10 -12.83 -9.27
C ASN A 284 14.43 -13.83 -8.14
N LYS A 285 15.52 -14.60 -8.25
CA LYS A 285 16.04 -15.38 -7.11
C LYS A 285 16.62 -14.49 -6.02
N HIS A 286 16.98 -13.25 -6.33
CA HIS A 286 17.40 -12.27 -5.34
C HIS A 286 16.16 -11.69 -4.63
N ASP A 287 16.09 -11.82 -3.30
CA ASP A 287 14.94 -11.37 -2.48
C ASP A 287 14.63 -9.86 -2.59
N LEU A 288 15.59 -9.11 -3.12
CA LEU A 288 15.53 -7.66 -3.33
C LEU A 288 14.48 -7.24 -4.36
N TYR A 289 14.26 -8.01 -5.43
CA TYR A 289 13.20 -7.66 -6.38
C TYR A 289 11.82 -7.76 -5.72
N LYS A 290 11.57 -8.83 -4.96
CA LYS A 290 10.31 -9.01 -4.21
C LYS A 290 10.09 -7.85 -3.23
N PHE A 291 11.16 -7.40 -2.57
CA PHE A 291 11.14 -6.24 -1.69
C PHE A 291 10.80 -4.94 -2.45
N SER A 292 11.44 -4.67 -3.60
CA SER A 292 11.16 -3.48 -4.43
C SER A 292 9.73 -3.45 -4.99
N LYS A 293 9.21 -4.61 -5.42
CA LYS A 293 7.84 -4.77 -5.88
C LYS A 293 6.85 -4.55 -4.74
N SER A 294 7.10 -5.16 -3.58
CA SER A 294 6.25 -5.01 -2.39
C SER A 294 6.20 -3.56 -1.89
N THR A 295 7.34 -2.89 -1.83
CA THR A 295 7.44 -1.48 -1.41
C THR A 295 6.74 -0.55 -2.39
N SER A 296 6.96 -0.72 -3.70
CA SER A 296 6.32 0.11 -4.73
C SER A 296 4.81 -0.11 -4.78
N LEU A 297 4.35 -1.37 -4.86
CA LEU A 297 2.92 -1.71 -4.82
C LEU A 297 2.27 -1.18 -3.53
N GLY A 298 2.92 -1.42 -2.39
CA GLY A 298 2.45 -0.96 -1.09
C GLY A 298 2.32 0.55 -1.03
N ALA A 299 3.31 1.30 -1.51
CA ALA A 299 3.29 2.77 -1.53
C ALA A 299 2.12 3.31 -2.36
N TYR A 300 1.96 2.84 -3.61
CA TYR A 300 0.86 3.28 -4.49
C TYR A 300 -0.51 2.87 -3.95
N TYR A 301 -0.64 1.63 -3.46
CA TYR A 301 -1.86 1.13 -2.83
C TYR A 301 -2.26 2.01 -1.65
N ASN A 302 -1.32 2.25 -0.72
CA ASN A 302 -1.56 3.04 0.49
C ASN A 302 -1.91 4.50 0.14
N GLN A 303 -1.28 5.07 -0.90
CA GLN A 303 -1.65 6.40 -1.39
C GLN A 303 -3.10 6.46 -1.89
N LYS A 304 -3.51 5.50 -2.73
CA LYS A 304 -4.89 5.42 -3.26
C LYS A 304 -5.91 5.19 -2.15
N ARG A 305 -5.60 4.30 -1.21
CA ARG A 305 -6.45 4.02 -0.05
C ARG A 305 -6.63 5.24 0.85
N ARG A 306 -5.58 6.00 1.12
CA ARG A 306 -5.68 7.26 1.89
C ARG A 306 -6.52 8.32 1.19
N ALA A 307 -6.35 8.47 -0.14
CA ALA A 307 -7.20 9.37 -0.92
C ALA A 307 -8.68 8.96 -0.84
N PHE A 308 -8.96 7.65 -0.86
CA PHE A 308 -10.30 7.10 -0.68
C PHE A 308 -10.91 7.40 0.70
N HIS A 309 -10.12 7.35 1.78
CA HIS A 309 -10.65 7.69 3.11
C HIS A 309 -11.05 9.16 3.26
N LYS A 310 -10.41 10.06 2.50
CA LYS A 310 -10.68 11.51 2.50
C LYS A 310 -11.91 11.94 1.69
N GLN A 311 -12.51 11.02 0.93
CA GLN A 311 -13.76 11.22 0.20
C GLN A 311 -14.95 10.93 1.11
#